data_AF-A0A0F9CN93-F1
#
_entry.id   AF-A0A0F9CN93-F1
#
_cell.length_a   1.000
_cell.length_b   1.000
_cell.length_c   1.000
_cell.angle_alpha   90.00
_cell.angle_beta   90.00
_cell.angle_gamma   90.00
#
_symmetry.space_group_name_H-M   'P 1'
#
loop_
_entity.id
_entity.type
_entity.pdbx_description
1 polymer ?
#
loop_
_entity_poly.entity_id
_entity_poly.type
_entity_poly.pdbx_seq_one_letter_code
_entity_poly.pdbx_strand_id
1 'polypeptide(L)'
;MNMDYITIGCSPANEDCVQVGSENYHENAMGECRRFRELIRKELGQEPHGAWLRIKGFPHDFGTYLEVICVFDTNDETAIEYAFNAEGNAPTRWEG
;
A
#
# COMPACT_ATOMS: atom_id res chain seq x y z
N MET A 1 6.10 19.69 8.67
CA MET A 1 5.81 18.47 7.92
C MET A 1 4.63 18.74 7.01
N ASN A 2 4.83 18.65 5.70
CA ASN A 2 3.77 18.80 4.71
C ASN A 2 3.54 17.43 4.09
N MET A 3 2.47 16.76 4.52
CA MET A 3 2.25 15.35 4.22
C MET A 3 1.46 15.17 2.92
N ASP A 4 1.94 14.26 2.09
CA ASP A 4 1.18 13.73 0.95
C ASP A 4 1.20 12.19 0.98
N TYR A 5 0.51 11.55 0.06
CA TYR A 5 0.54 10.10 -0.09
C TYR A 5 0.47 9.66 -1.55
N ILE A 6 1.04 8.49 -1.82
CA ILE A 6 0.85 7.77 -3.07
C ILE A 6 0.23 6.41 -2.82
N THR A 7 -0.52 5.93 -3.81
CA THR A 7 -1.15 4.60 -3.84
C THR A 7 -0.17 3.57 -4.36
N ILE A 8 -0.08 2.41 -3.70
CA ILE A 8 0.73 1.27 -4.16
C ILE A 8 -0.17 0.17 -4.72
N GLY A 9 -1.28 -0.11 -4.04
CA GLY A 9 -2.26 -1.12 -4.45
C GLY A 9 -2.76 -1.97 -3.30
N CYS A 10 -3.73 -2.84 -3.56
CA CYS A 10 -4.33 -3.73 -2.56
C CYS A 10 -3.61 -5.09 -2.40
N SER A 11 -2.81 -5.47 -3.40
CA SER A 11 -2.06 -6.73 -3.50
C SER A 11 -0.91 -6.57 -4.51
N PRO A 12 0.01 -7.54 -4.64
CA PRO A 12 1.03 -7.55 -5.68
C PRO A 12 0.44 -7.48 -7.09
N ALA A 13 1.06 -6.71 -7.98
CA ALA A 13 0.48 -6.36 -9.28
C ALA A 13 0.18 -7.54 -10.23
N ASN A 14 0.82 -8.71 -10.05
CA ASN A 14 0.59 -9.91 -10.87
C ASN A 14 -0.20 -11.01 -10.12
N GLU A 15 -0.92 -10.65 -9.06
CA GLU A 15 -1.75 -11.55 -8.27
C GLU A 15 -3.23 -11.17 -8.40
N ASP A 16 -4.11 -12.14 -8.25
CA ASP A 16 -5.53 -11.86 -8.06
C ASP A 16 -5.74 -11.16 -6.72
N CYS A 17 -6.67 -10.21 -6.69
CA CYS A 17 -7.04 -9.48 -5.47
C CYS A 17 -8.52 -9.67 -5.13
N VAL A 18 -8.85 -9.48 -3.85
CA VAL A 18 -10.24 -9.50 -3.39
C VAL A 18 -11.03 -8.39 -4.08
N GLN A 19 -12.12 -8.77 -4.75
CA GLN A 19 -12.93 -7.85 -5.56
C GLN A 19 -13.95 -7.10 -4.72
N VAL A 20 -14.00 -5.76 -4.87
CA VAL A 20 -15.01 -4.93 -4.19
C VAL A 20 -16.43 -5.42 -4.49
N GLY A 21 -17.24 -5.58 -3.44
CA GLY A 21 -18.59 -6.15 -3.54
C GLY A 21 -18.66 -7.68 -3.34
N SER A 22 -17.54 -8.38 -3.16
CA SER A 22 -17.55 -9.79 -2.76
C SER A 22 -18.07 -9.98 -1.33
N GLU A 23 -18.53 -11.18 -1.00
CA GLU A 23 -18.82 -11.55 0.39
C GLU A 23 -17.57 -11.37 1.26
N ASN A 24 -17.75 -10.83 2.47
CA ASN A 24 -16.68 -10.53 3.43
C ASN A 24 -15.52 -9.68 2.86
N TYR A 25 -15.80 -8.87 1.82
CA TYR A 25 -14.80 -8.03 1.13
C TYR A 25 -13.84 -7.33 2.11
N HIS A 26 -14.38 -6.60 3.08
CA HIS A 26 -13.57 -5.75 3.95
C HIS A 26 -12.59 -6.55 4.82
N GLU A 27 -12.99 -7.73 5.29
CA GLU A 27 -12.11 -8.60 6.09
C GLU A 27 -11.00 -9.19 5.22
N ASN A 28 -11.36 -9.73 4.05
CA ASN A 28 -10.43 -10.36 3.13
C ASN A 28 -9.43 -9.35 2.55
N ALA A 29 -9.92 -8.21 2.04
CA ALA A 29 -9.08 -7.15 1.47
C ALA A 29 -8.15 -6.52 2.53
N MET A 30 -8.61 -6.38 3.78
CA MET A 30 -7.76 -5.95 4.89
C MET A 30 -6.64 -6.96 5.18
N GLY A 31 -6.94 -8.26 5.08
CA GLY A 31 -5.94 -9.33 5.18
C GLY A 31 -4.87 -9.25 4.11
N GLU A 32 -5.28 -9.09 2.84
CA GLU A 32 -4.35 -8.94 1.70
C GLU A 32 -3.50 -7.68 1.82
N CYS A 33 -4.10 -6.52 2.11
CA CYS A 33 -3.36 -5.27 2.28
C CYS A 33 -2.34 -5.35 3.42
N ARG A 34 -2.68 -6.03 4.53
CA ARG A 34 -1.73 -6.24 5.65
C ARG A 34 -0.56 -7.11 5.21
N ARG A 35 -0.85 -8.25 4.57
CA ARG A 35 0.19 -9.14 4.04
C ARG A 35 1.09 -8.42 3.04
N PHE A 36 0.50 -7.66 2.13
CA PHE A 36 1.23 -6.93 1.09
C PHE A 36 2.12 -5.84 1.69
N ARG A 37 1.63 -5.08 2.66
CA ARG A 37 2.43 -4.09 3.40
C ARG A 37 3.66 -4.72 4.06
N GLU A 38 3.51 -5.86 4.73
CA GLU A 38 4.65 -6.53 5.35
C GLU A 38 5.63 -7.09 4.31
N LEU A 39 5.13 -7.53 3.15
CA LEU A 39 5.98 -7.97 2.03
C LEU A 39 6.78 -6.81 1.44
N ILE A 40 6.17 -5.64 1.25
CA ILE A 40 6.88 -4.42 0.83
C ILE A 40 8.02 -4.09 1.81
N ARG A 41 7.76 -4.14 3.12
CA ARG A 41 8.80 -3.91 4.15
C ARG A 41 9.90 -4.96 4.15
N LYS A 42 9.57 -6.21 3.84
CA LYS A 42 10.54 -7.31 3.75
C LYS A 42 11.51 -7.08 2.58
N GLU A 43 11.01 -6.67 1.43
CA GLU A 43 11.81 -6.52 0.21
C GLU A 43 12.50 -5.16 0.09
N LEU A 44 11.84 -4.07 0.49
CA LEU A 44 12.34 -2.70 0.32
C LEU A 44 12.88 -2.08 1.61
N GLY A 45 12.74 -2.77 2.74
CA GLY A 45 13.14 -2.27 4.06
C GLY A 45 12.07 -1.43 4.75
N GLN A 46 12.34 -1.10 6.02
CA GLN A 46 11.48 -0.25 6.84
C GLN A 46 11.46 1.19 6.33
N GLU A 47 10.34 1.87 6.55
CA GLU A 47 10.16 3.25 6.16
C GLU A 47 11.14 4.18 6.92
N PRO A 48 11.79 5.15 6.24
CA PRO A 48 12.64 6.14 6.90
C PRO A 48 11.81 7.14 7.71
N HIS A 49 12.49 8.02 8.46
CA HIS A 49 11.82 9.18 9.05
C HIS A 49 11.07 9.97 7.97
N GLY A 50 9.88 10.46 8.31
CA GLY A 50 9.04 11.22 7.38
C GLY A 50 8.19 10.36 6.44
N ALA A 51 8.37 9.04 6.37
CA ALA A 51 7.54 8.13 5.57
C ALA A 51 6.93 6.99 6.41
N TRP A 52 5.75 6.50 6.03
CA TRP A 52 5.17 5.27 6.57
C TRP A 52 4.12 4.65 5.64
N LEU A 53 4.02 3.33 5.65
CA LEU A 53 3.01 2.57 4.95
C LEU A 53 1.73 2.46 5.79
N ARG A 54 0.59 2.68 5.15
CA ARG A 54 -0.74 2.61 5.78
C ARG A 54 -1.74 1.95 4.84
N ILE A 55 -2.81 1.40 5.41
CA ILE A 55 -3.99 0.97 4.65
C ILE A 55 -5.01 2.10 4.65
N LYS A 56 -5.44 2.54 3.47
CA LYS A 56 -6.43 3.61 3.28
C LYS A 56 -7.64 3.06 2.52
N GLY A 57 -8.83 3.46 2.98
CA GLY A 57 -10.07 3.21 2.26
C GLY A 57 -10.41 4.35 1.31
N PHE A 58 -10.84 3.99 0.11
CA PHE A 58 -11.33 4.87 -0.94
C PHE A 58 -12.81 4.56 -1.20
N PRO A 59 -13.71 5.54 -1.07
CA PRO A 59 -15.11 5.34 -1.42
C PRO A 59 -15.27 4.91 -2.88
N HIS A 60 -16.05 3.87 -3.13
CA HIS A 60 -16.43 3.36 -4.44
C HIS A 60 -17.93 3.06 -4.46
N ASP A 61 -18.54 3.00 -5.65
CA ASP A 61 -19.99 2.79 -5.80
C ASP A 61 -20.49 1.46 -5.19
N PHE A 62 -19.58 0.48 -5.05
CA PHE A 62 -19.85 -0.87 -4.55
C PHE A 62 -19.28 -1.12 -3.15
N GLY A 63 -18.83 -0.08 -2.45
CA GLY A 63 -18.26 -0.17 -1.10
C GLY A 63 -16.97 0.63 -0.94
N THR A 64 -16.28 0.44 0.16
CA THR A 64 -14.99 1.11 0.40
C THR A 64 -13.86 0.20 -0.10
N TYR A 65 -13.20 0.57 -1.18
CA TYR A 65 -12.02 -0.14 -1.69
C TYR A 65 -10.78 0.15 -0.84
N LEU A 66 -9.99 -0.85 -0.50
CA LEU A 66 -8.82 -0.71 0.38
C LEU A 66 -7.52 -0.83 -0.40
N GLU A 67 -6.54 0.04 -0.11
CA GLU A 67 -5.19 -0.07 -0.66
C GLU A 67 -4.11 0.21 0.40
N VAL A 68 -2.92 -0.33 0.14
CA VAL A 68 -1.69 0.12 0.77
C VAL A 68 -1.25 1.44 0.10
N ILE A 69 -0.94 2.43 0.93
CA ILE A 69 -0.39 3.73 0.55
C ILE A 69 0.93 3.97 1.26
N CYS A 70 1.80 4.79 0.69
CA CYS A 70 2.92 5.41 1.40
C CYS A 70 2.55 6.87 1.68
N VAL A 71 2.56 7.26 2.97
CA VAL A 71 2.43 8.67 3.37
C VAL A 71 3.84 9.20 3.61
N PHE A 72 4.16 10.39 3.09
CA PHE A 72 5.51 10.95 3.16
C PHE A 72 5.52 12.49 3.31
N ASP A 73 6.52 13.03 4.02
CA ASP A 73 6.74 14.48 4.12
C ASP A 73 7.36 14.99 2.82
N THR A 74 6.63 15.84 2.11
CA THR A 74 7.06 16.47 0.84
C THR A 74 8.22 17.45 0.98
N ASN A 75 8.70 17.72 2.20
CA ASN A 75 9.93 18.48 2.45
C ASN A 75 11.14 17.60 2.80
N ASP A 76 10.96 16.27 2.87
CA ASP A 76 12.01 15.30 3.21
C ASP A 76 12.32 14.43 1.98
N GLU A 77 13.47 14.68 1.34
CA GLU A 77 13.88 14.00 0.10
C GLU A 77 13.97 12.48 0.28
N THR A 78 14.42 11.99 1.44
CA THR A 78 14.50 10.55 1.72
C THR A 78 13.10 9.94 1.87
N ALA A 79 12.16 10.67 2.46
CA ALA A 79 10.77 10.21 2.55
C ALA A 79 10.10 10.15 1.17
N ILE A 80 10.36 11.14 0.32
CA ILE A 80 9.89 11.18 -1.08
C ILE A 80 10.47 10.00 -1.87
N GLU A 81 11.79 9.79 -1.82
CA GLU A 81 12.46 8.67 -2.49
C GLU A 81 11.89 7.31 -2.06
N TYR A 82 11.68 7.11 -0.76
CA TYR A 82 11.08 5.87 -0.26
C TYR A 82 9.67 5.67 -0.81
N ALA A 83 8.84 6.72 -0.83
CA ALA A 83 7.49 6.63 -1.38
C ALA A 83 7.53 6.17 -2.84
N PHE A 84 8.22 6.90 -3.71
CA PHE A 84 8.32 6.53 -5.14
C PHE A 84 8.97 5.17 -5.38
N ASN A 85 9.95 4.76 -4.55
CA ASN A 85 10.50 3.42 -4.61
C ASN A 85 9.46 2.36 -4.23
N ALA A 86 8.65 2.60 -3.20
CA ALA A 86 7.60 1.69 -2.77
C ALA A 86 6.49 1.54 -3.82
N GLU A 87 6.14 2.58 -4.57
CA GLU A 87 5.16 2.50 -5.66
C GLU A 87 5.75 1.83 -6.91
N GLY A 88 6.97 2.19 -7.31
CA GLY A 88 7.60 1.67 -8.52
C GLY A 88 8.20 0.27 -8.39
N ASN A 89 8.57 -0.14 -7.18
CA ASN A 89 9.30 -1.40 -6.93
C ASN A 89 8.63 -2.29 -5.88
N ALA A 90 7.33 -2.09 -5.60
CA ALA A 90 6.59 -3.04 -4.78
C ALA A 90 6.68 -4.48 -5.35
N PRO A 91 6.72 -5.50 -4.48
CA PRO A 91 6.71 -6.90 -4.92
C PRO A 91 5.51 -7.17 -5.82
N THR A 92 5.74 -7.85 -6.95
CA THR A 92 4.69 -8.12 -7.94
C THR A 92 4.03 -9.48 -7.77
N ARG A 93 4.55 -10.33 -6.88
CA ARG A 93 4.01 -11.63 -6.49
C ARG A 93 4.06 -11.80 -4.97
N TRP A 94 3.33 -12.78 -4.45
CA TRP A 94 3.33 -13.10 -3.02
C TRP A 94 4.62 -13.79 -2.55
N GLU A 95 5.28 -14.53 -3.43
CA GLU A 95 6.56 -15.17 -3.21
C GLU A 95 7.69 -14.15 -3.41
N GLY A 96 8.00 -13.39 -2.36
CA GLY A 96 9.27 -12.67 -2.19
C GLY A 96 10.22 -13.43 -1.29
#